data_AF-A0A936YV90-F1
#
_entry.id   AF-A0A936YV90-F1
#
_cell.length_a   1.000
_cell.length_b   1.000
_cell.length_c   1.000
_cell.angle_alpha   90.00
_cell.angle_beta   90.00
_cell.angle_gamma   90.00
#
_symmetry.space_group_name_H-M   'P 1'
#
loop_
_entity.id
_entity.type
_entity.pdbx_description
1 polymer ?
#
loop_
_entity_poly.entity_id
_entity_poly.type
_entity_poly.pdbx_seq_one_letter_code
_entity_poly.pdbx_strand_id
1 'polypeptide(L)'
;MTGSAWAALGVALVLAGLLALAKLRPARGGLNSPQWMLLLGAVGMLAGMAVDAHSGGLATLSSLCTGPTDLGAMVLLHVTQLPLAHLGMLGGGLLVLPLMPRLRRGCRRQLCAQLGQNLVCSAWMVVGMAAGSLVFLELAGWAQAVREPAAVLAGMFAGMVWGMVASVTLVQGLVRLSLGPRPPAGRRP
;
A
#
# COMPACT_ATOMS: atom_id res chain seq x y z
N MET A 1 -26.21 6.77 1.50
CA MET A 1 -25.45 5.96 2.50
C MET A 1 -24.92 6.89 3.58
N THR A 2 -25.01 6.52 4.85
CA THR A 2 -24.44 7.31 5.97
C THR A 2 -22.92 7.13 6.04
N GLY A 3 -22.20 8.07 6.67
CA GLY A 3 -20.74 7.99 6.85
C GLY A 3 -20.27 6.68 7.53
N SER A 4 -21.09 6.11 8.42
CA SER A 4 -20.82 4.82 9.07
C SER A 4 -20.82 3.64 8.09
N ALA A 5 -21.67 3.66 7.05
CA ALA A 5 -21.71 2.60 6.04
C ALA A 5 -20.46 2.60 5.15
N TRP A 6 -19.96 3.79 4.79
CA TRP A 6 -18.70 3.93 4.05
C TRP A 6 -17.50 3.48 4.87
N ALA A 7 -17.46 3.85 6.16
CA ALA A 7 -16.42 3.39 7.07
C ALA A 7 -16.43 1.85 7.21
N ALA A 8 -17.62 1.25 7.40
CA ALA A 8 -17.77 -0.19 7.49
C ALA A 8 -17.30 -0.91 6.21
N LEU A 9 -17.67 -0.37 5.03
CA LEU A 9 -17.25 -0.91 3.75
C LEU A 9 -15.73 -0.79 3.53
N GLY A 10 -15.14 0.35 3.90
CA GLY A 10 -13.70 0.56 3.90
C GLY A 10 -12.97 -0.44 4.79
N VAL A 11 -13.42 -0.62 6.04
CA VAL A 11 -12.88 -1.60 6.97
C VAL A 11 -13.00 -3.02 6.42
N ALA A 12 -14.16 -3.38 5.86
CA ALA A 12 -14.35 -4.70 5.25
C ALA A 12 -13.38 -4.95 4.10
N LEU A 13 -13.16 -3.97 3.21
CA LEU A 13 -12.21 -4.08 2.10
C LEU A 13 -10.75 -4.13 2.56
N VAL A 14 -10.40 -3.37 3.60
CA VAL A 14 -9.09 -3.43 4.25
C VAL A 14 -8.85 -4.83 4.83
N LEU A 15 -9.81 -5.36 5.59
CA LEU A 15 -9.72 -6.71 6.17
C LEU A 15 -9.63 -7.79 5.08
N ALA A 16 -10.42 -7.66 4.01
CA ALA A 16 -10.36 -8.58 2.87
C ALA A 16 -8.98 -8.54 2.17
N GLY A 17 -8.42 -7.34 1.98
CA GLY A 17 -7.09 -7.17 1.40
C GLY A 17 -5.97 -7.71 2.30
N LEU A 18 -6.08 -7.54 3.62
CA LEU A 18 -5.15 -8.15 4.59
C LEU A 18 -5.23 -9.68 4.56
N LEU A 19 -6.44 -10.24 4.45
CA LEU A 19 -6.65 -11.69 4.30
C LEU A 19 -6.06 -12.21 2.98
N ALA A 20 -6.24 -11.46 1.88
CA ALA A 20 -5.63 -11.78 0.59
C ALA A 20 -4.09 -11.76 0.68
N LEU A 21 -3.51 -10.74 1.32
CA LEU A 21 -2.07 -10.68 1.59
C LEU A 21 -1.57 -11.85 2.43
N ALA A 22 -2.35 -12.27 3.43
CA ALA A 22 -2.03 -13.45 4.24
C ALA A 22 -2.04 -14.74 3.40
N LYS A 23 -3.01 -14.90 2.49
CA LYS A 23 -3.11 -16.07 1.60
C LYS A 23 -2.04 -16.11 0.51
N LEU A 24 -1.66 -14.96 -0.04
CA LEU A 24 -0.65 -14.85 -1.09
C LEU A 24 0.78 -15.10 -0.57
N ARG A 25 0.97 -15.19 0.75
CA ARG A 25 2.28 -15.40 1.35
C ARG A 25 2.43 -16.84 1.85
N PRO A 26 3.44 -17.58 1.38
CA PRO A 26 3.70 -18.93 1.87
C PRO A 26 4.10 -18.86 3.34
N ALA A 27 3.26 -19.43 4.21
CA ALA A 27 3.53 -19.62 5.62
C ALA A 27 4.66 -20.66 5.80
N ARG A 28 5.91 -20.22 5.69
CA ARG A 28 7.06 -20.96 6.21
C ARG A 28 7.58 -20.17 7.41
N GLY A 29 7.54 -20.80 8.58
CA GLY A 29 7.54 -20.18 9.91
C GLY A 29 8.51 -19.00 10.10
N GLY A 30 7.97 -17.91 10.63
CA GLY A 30 8.69 -16.67 10.94
C GLY A 30 8.23 -15.47 10.10
N LEU A 31 8.22 -14.28 10.71
CA LEU A 31 8.07 -13.01 9.98
C LEU A 31 9.30 -12.80 9.08
N ASN A 32 9.13 -12.92 7.75
CA ASN A 32 10.24 -12.71 6.81
C ASN A 32 10.68 -11.23 6.82
N SER A 33 11.95 -10.95 6.51
CA SER A 33 12.51 -9.58 6.40
C SER A 33 11.64 -8.58 5.59
N PRO A 34 11.05 -8.96 4.44
CA PRO A 34 10.13 -8.09 3.71
C PRO A 34 8.80 -7.81 4.44
N GLN A 35 8.42 -8.66 5.40
CA GLN A 35 7.18 -8.52 6.16
C GLN A 35 7.31 -7.45 7.25
N TRP A 36 8.44 -7.43 7.96
CA TRP A 36 8.78 -6.33 8.87
C TRP A 36 8.91 -5.01 8.15
N MET A 37 9.50 -5.03 6.94
CA MET A 37 9.68 -3.82 6.13
C MET A 37 8.35 -3.22 5.68
N LEU A 38 7.41 -4.06 5.25
CA LEU A 38 6.09 -3.61 4.85
C LEU A 38 5.22 -3.20 6.04
N LEU A 39 5.31 -3.90 7.18
CA LEU A 39 4.59 -3.51 8.40
C LEU A 39 5.11 -2.18 8.94
N LEU A 40 6.42 -2.00 9.05
CA LEU A 40 7.02 -0.75 9.52
C LEU A 40 6.80 0.39 8.52
N GLY A 41 6.80 0.11 7.21
CA GLY A 41 6.42 1.07 6.18
C GLY A 41 4.95 1.51 6.30
N ALA A 42 4.03 0.56 6.53
CA ALA A 42 2.61 0.87 6.74
C ALA A 42 2.37 1.65 8.04
N VAL A 43 3.03 1.26 9.14
CA VAL A 43 2.97 1.99 10.42
C VAL A 43 3.57 3.39 10.28
N GLY A 44 4.71 3.52 9.59
CA GLY A 44 5.33 4.80 9.30
C GLY A 44 4.44 5.70 8.45
N MET A 45 3.72 5.12 7.48
CA MET A 45 2.73 5.85 6.68
C MET A 45 1.54 6.30 7.53
N LEU A 46 0.99 5.43 8.39
CA LEU A 46 -0.10 5.79 9.31
C LEU A 46 0.32 6.90 10.28
N ALA A 47 1.52 6.80 10.83
CA ALA A 47 2.07 7.83 11.71
C ALA A 47 2.29 9.15 10.94
N GLY A 48 2.86 9.10 9.74
CA GLY A 48 3.05 10.27 8.89
C GLY A 48 1.72 10.94 8.51
N MET A 49 0.69 10.15 8.17
CA MET A 49 -0.67 10.66 7.93
C MET A 49 -1.29 11.27 9.19
N ALA A 50 -1.08 10.68 10.37
CA ALA A 50 -1.58 11.25 11.62
C ALA A 50 -0.93 12.62 11.91
N VAL A 51 0.37 12.75 11.61
CA VAL A 51 1.07 14.03 11.73
C VAL A 51 0.65 15.02 10.66
N ASP A 52 0.46 14.60 9.40
CA ASP A 52 -0.08 15.44 8.32
C ASP A 52 -1.49 15.94 8.66
N ALA A 53 -2.34 15.08 9.23
CA ALA A 53 -3.69 15.45 9.67
C ALA A 53 -3.66 16.41 10.87
N HIS A 54 -2.72 16.22 11.80
CA HIS A 54 -2.55 17.11 12.95
C HIS A 54 -1.95 18.47 12.57
N SER A 55 -1.07 18.52 11.56
CA SER A 55 -0.38 19.74 11.15
C SER A 55 -1.12 20.53 10.05
N GLY A 56 -1.80 19.86 9.11
CA GLY A 56 -2.57 20.47 8.02
C GLY A 56 -4.08 20.63 8.30
N GLY A 57 -4.60 19.98 9.34
CA GLY A 57 -6.00 20.08 9.76
C GLY A 57 -7.03 19.48 8.80
N LEU A 58 -8.32 19.77 9.02
CA LEU A 58 -9.44 19.30 8.17
C LEU A 58 -9.39 19.88 6.74
N ALA A 59 -8.60 20.93 6.51
CA ALA A 59 -8.47 21.59 5.21
C ALA A 59 -7.72 20.74 4.17
N THR A 60 -6.70 19.97 4.58
CA THR A 60 -6.01 19.01 3.70
C THR A 60 -6.90 17.81 3.37
N LEU A 61 -7.77 17.39 4.28
CA LEU A 61 -8.75 16.34 4.03
C LEU A 61 -9.88 16.81 3.10
N SER A 62 -10.29 18.08 3.19
CA SER A 62 -11.31 18.65 2.29
C SER A 62 -10.77 18.90 0.88
N SER A 63 -9.49 19.22 0.71
CA SER A 63 -8.87 19.30 -0.62
C SER A 63 -8.77 17.94 -1.32
N LEU A 64 -8.59 16.86 -0.56
CA LEU A 64 -8.72 15.49 -1.09
C LEU A 64 -10.16 15.19 -1.51
N CYS A 65 -11.13 15.70 -0.76
CA CYS A 65 -12.54 15.55 -1.10
C CYS A 65 -12.93 16.37 -2.34
N THR A 66 -12.27 17.48 -2.66
CA THR A 66 -12.52 18.31 -3.86
C THR A 66 -11.51 18.08 -4.97
N GLY A 67 -10.66 17.07 -4.81
CA GLY A 67 -9.56 16.75 -5.71
C GLY A 67 -9.98 16.43 -7.15
N PRO A 68 -9.00 16.44 -8.07
CA PRO A 68 -9.22 16.17 -9.49
C PRO A 68 -9.75 14.76 -9.73
N THR A 69 -10.47 14.57 -10.83
CA THR A 69 -11.02 13.27 -11.26
C THR A 69 -10.00 12.43 -12.04
N ASP A 70 -8.88 13.03 -12.44
CA ASP A 70 -7.79 12.35 -13.14
C ASP A 70 -6.84 11.65 -12.15
N LEU A 71 -6.42 10.43 -12.48
CA LEU A 71 -5.56 9.62 -11.63
C LEU A 71 -4.16 10.21 -11.46
N GLY A 72 -3.57 10.77 -12.51
CA GLY A 72 -2.25 11.41 -12.45
C GLY A 72 -2.28 12.66 -11.59
N ALA A 73 -3.29 13.50 -11.77
CA ALA A 73 -3.50 14.69 -10.96
C ALA A 73 -3.80 14.34 -9.49
N MET A 74 -4.55 13.26 -9.23
CA MET A 74 -4.85 12.82 -7.87
C MET A 74 -3.62 12.22 -7.17
N VAL A 75 -2.77 11.49 -7.89
CA VAL A 75 -1.47 11.03 -7.40
C VAL A 75 -0.59 12.22 -7.04
N LEU A 76 -0.50 13.23 -7.91
CA LEU A 76 0.31 14.42 -7.64
C LEU A 76 -0.20 15.18 -6.41
N LEU A 77 -1.52 15.28 -6.26
CA LEU A 77 -2.15 15.88 -5.09
C LEU A 77 -1.82 15.11 -3.80
N HIS A 78 -1.85 13.77 -3.82
CA HIS A 78 -1.43 12.95 -2.68
C HIS A 78 0.07 13.08 -2.35
N VAL A 79 0.93 13.22 -3.36
CA VAL A 79 2.38 13.38 -3.16
C VAL A 79 2.70 14.74 -2.56
N THR A 80 2.00 15.78 -3.00
CA THR A 80 2.22 17.16 -2.53
C THR A 80 1.59 17.44 -1.17
N GLN A 81 0.41 16.87 -0.89
CA GLN A 81 -0.34 17.14 0.35
C GLN A 81 -0.02 16.21 1.51
N LEU A 82 0.54 15.03 1.28
CA LEU A 82 0.87 14.05 2.33
C LEU A 82 2.37 13.72 2.35
N PRO A 83 3.27 14.72 2.43
CA PRO A 83 4.71 14.47 2.35
C PRO A 83 5.21 13.68 3.56
N LEU A 84 4.65 13.90 4.76
CA LEU A 84 5.08 13.16 5.96
C LEU A 84 4.61 11.71 5.92
N ALA A 85 3.44 11.41 5.32
CA ALA A 85 3.03 10.03 5.04
C ALA A 85 4.05 9.29 4.16
N HIS A 86 4.53 9.92 3.08
CA HIS A 86 5.53 9.33 2.18
C HIS A 86 6.89 9.21 2.85
N LEU A 87 7.31 10.22 3.61
CA LEU A 87 8.56 10.18 4.38
C LEU A 87 8.51 9.13 5.48
N GLY A 88 7.38 8.97 6.16
CA GLY A 88 7.15 7.93 7.17
C GLY A 88 7.19 6.54 6.56
N MET A 89 6.61 6.35 5.37
CA MET A 89 6.70 5.10 4.62
C MET A 89 8.14 4.76 4.24
N LEU A 90 8.88 5.72 3.66
CA LEU A 90 10.28 5.54 3.28
C LEU A 90 11.17 5.30 4.51
N GLY A 91 10.98 6.09 5.56
CA GLY A 91 11.69 5.99 6.83
C GLY A 91 11.44 4.66 7.52
N GLY A 92 10.18 4.22 7.62
CA GLY A 92 9.80 2.93 8.20
C GLY A 92 10.39 1.75 7.42
N GLY A 93 10.43 1.84 6.09
CA GLY A 93 11.09 0.86 5.23
C GLY A 93 12.62 0.80 5.42
N LEU A 94 13.26 1.97 5.57
CA LEU A 94 14.70 2.08 5.81
C LEU A 94 15.10 1.64 7.23
N LEU A 95 14.23 1.83 8.22
CA LEU A 95 14.48 1.48 9.63
C LEU A 95 14.65 -0.03 9.84
N VAL A 96 14.20 -0.88 8.91
CA VAL A 96 14.47 -2.32 8.92
C VAL A 96 15.94 -2.65 8.68
N LEU A 97 16.67 -1.82 7.94
CA LEU A 97 18.08 -2.05 7.61
C LEU A 97 18.99 -2.14 8.84
N PRO A 98 18.93 -1.20 9.82
CA PRO A 98 19.68 -1.35 11.07
C PRO A 98 19.13 -2.46 11.98
N LEU A 99 17.82 -2.74 11.95
CA LEU A 99 17.18 -3.76 12.79
C LEU A 99 17.54 -5.20 12.39
N MET A 100 18.08 -5.43 11.19
CA MET A 100 18.48 -6.74 10.69
C MET A 100 20.00 -6.86 10.53
N PRO A 101 20.76 -7.08 11.62
CA PRO A 101 22.21 -7.23 11.57
C PRO A 101 22.68 -8.42 10.71
N ARG A 102 21.82 -9.42 10.46
CA ARG A 102 22.08 -10.55 9.55
C ARG A 102 22.13 -10.14 8.07
N LEU A 103 21.45 -9.06 7.67
CA LEU A 103 21.45 -8.58 6.28
C LEU A 103 22.73 -7.81 5.92
N ARG A 104 23.41 -7.23 6.92
CA ARG A 104 24.66 -6.47 6.75
C ARG A 104 25.85 -7.31 6.28
N ARG A 105 25.80 -8.64 6.37
CA ARG A 105 26.99 -9.49 6.27
C ARG A 105 27.34 -10.09 4.90
N GLY A 106 26.74 -9.71 3.76
CA GLY A 106 27.36 -10.19 2.52
C GLY A 106 26.73 -10.04 1.13
N CYS A 107 25.64 -9.31 0.90
CA CYS A 107 25.19 -9.17 -0.50
C CYS A 107 24.49 -7.84 -0.80
N ARG A 108 25.25 -6.91 -1.41
CA ARG A 108 24.73 -5.66 -2.00
C ARG A 108 23.55 -5.92 -2.95
N ARG A 109 23.56 -7.07 -3.64
CA ARG A 109 22.50 -7.50 -4.56
C ARG A 109 21.17 -7.80 -3.85
N GLN A 110 21.19 -8.40 -2.66
CA GLN A 110 19.99 -8.63 -1.86
C GLN A 110 19.43 -7.32 -1.31
N LEU A 111 20.31 -6.41 -0.88
CA LEU A 111 19.92 -5.07 -0.44
C LEU A 111 19.22 -4.30 -1.57
N CYS A 112 19.81 -4.25 -2.76
CA CYS A 112 19.21 -3.59 -3.93
C CYS A 112 17.86 -4.21 -4.31
N ALA A 113 17.73 -5.54 -4.25
CA ALA A 113 16.47 -6.22 -4.53
C ALA A 113 15.38 -5.87 -3.51
N GLN A 114 15.71 -5.83 -2.21
CA GLN A 114 14.76 -5.43 -1.17
C GLN A 114 14.37 -3.96 -1.29
N LEU A 115 15.33 -3.08 -1.56
CA LEU A 115 15.09 -1.65 -1.70
C LEU A 115 14.22 -1.36 -2.93
N GLY A 116 14.52 -2.02 -4.06
CA GLY A 116 13.69 -1.95 -5.27
C GLY A 116 12.27 -2.47 -5.03
N GLN A 117 12.12 -3.60 -4.33
CA GLN A 117 10.79 -4.12 -3.99
C GLN A 117 10.02 -3.18 -3.05
N ASN A 118 10.72 -2.51 -2.13
CA ASN A 118 10.11 -1.49 -1.27
C ASN A 118 9.63 -0.29 -2.09
N LEU A 119 10.47 0.22 -3.01
CA LEU A 119 10.09 1.33 -3.89
C LEU A 119 8.90 0.99 -4.78
N VAL A 120 8.89 -0.22 -5.37
CA VAL A 120 7.75 -0.69 -6.19
C VAL A 120 6.49 -0.84 -5.33
N CYS A 121 6.59 -1.39 -4.12
CA CYS A 121 5.46 -1.50 -3.23
C CYS A 121 4.95 -0.12 -2.78
N SER A 122 5.85 0.81 -2.46
CA SER A 122 5.54 2.19 -2.11
C SER A 122 4.84 2.91 -3.26
N ALA A 123 5.39 2.86 -4.47
CA ALA A 123 4.77 3.45 -5.65
C ALA A 123 3.35 2.90 -5.87
N TRP A 124 3.19 1.58 -5.75
CA TRP A 124 1.90 0.94 -5.95
C TRP A 124 0.90 1.21 -4.82
N MET A 125 1.38 1.47 -3.59
CA MET A 125 0.53 1.99 -2.51
C MET A 125 0.01 3.39 -2.83
N VAL A 126 0.85 4.29 -3.35
CA VAL A 126 0.43 5.64 -3.76
C VAL A 126 -0.60 5.59 -4.89
N VAL A 127 -0.32 4.79 -5.92
CA VAL A 127 -1.27 4.57 -7.02
C VAL A 127 -2.57 3.96 -6.50
N GLY A 128 -2.48 2.99 -5.58
CA GLY A 128 -3.63 2.37 -4.94
C GLY A 128 -4.49 3.37 -4.17
N MET A 129 -3.89 4.26 -3.38
CA MET A 129 -4.62 5.32 -2.65
C MET A 129 -5.35 6.27 -3.61
N ALA A 130 -4.67 6.73 -4.67
CA ALA A 130 -5.27 7.61 -5.66
C ALA A 130 -6.40 6.92 -6.44
N ALA A 131 -6.19 5.68 -6.88
CA ALA A 131 -7.22 4.91 -7.57
C ALA A 131 -8.42 4.61 -6.65
N GLY A 132 -8.16 4.20 -5.41
CA GLY A 132 -9.20 3.87 -4.43
C GLY A 132 -10.04 5.08 -4.04
N SER A 133 -9.42 6.25 -3.85
CA SER A 133 -10.15 7.50 -3.60
C SER A 133 -11.03 7.89 -4.78
N LEU A 134 -10.55 7.80 -6.02
CA LEU A 134 -11.36 8.06 -7.22
C LEU A 134 -12.54 7.09 -7.34
N VAL A 135 -12.29 5.79 -7.17
CA VAL A 135 -13.34 4.76 -7.23
C VAL A 135 -14.43 5.05 -6.19
N PHE A 136 -14.06 5.37 -4.95
CA PHE A 136 -15.04 5.70 -3.91
C PHE A 136 -15.76 7.02 -4.15
N LEU A 137 -15.09 8.02 -4.73
CA LEU A 137 -15.72 9.28 -5.11
C LEU A 137 -16.77 9.07 -6.21
N GLU A 138 -16.45 8.25 -7.22
CA GLU A 138 -17.40 7.84 -8.27
C GLU A 138 -18.57 7.06 -7.67
N LEU A 139 -18.29 6.05 -6.84
CA LEU A 139 -19.32 5.27 -6.15
C LEU A 139 -20.24 6.14 -5.26
N ALA A 140 -19.68 7.14 -4.59
CA ALA A 140 -20.46 8.11 -3.80
C ALA A 140 -21.32 9.01 -4.70
N GLY A 141 -20.80 9.46 -5.84
CA GLY A 141 -21.55 10.22 -6.84
C GLY A 141 -22.72 9.43 -7.43
N TRP A 142 -22.51 8.16 -7.75
CA TRP A 142 -23.57 7.24 -8.18
C TRP A 142 -24.64 7.03 -7.10
N ALA A 143 -24.23 6.98 -5.83
CA ALA A 143 -25.12 6.85 -4.69
C ALA A 143 -25.86 8.15 -4.30
N GLN A 144 -25.73 9.23 -5.09
CA GLN A 144 -26.23 10.58 -4.79
C GLN A 144 -25.80 11.08 -3.39
N ALA A 145 -24.70 10.54 -2.86
CA ALA A 145 -24.16 10.94 -1.58
C ALA A 145 -23.31 12.19 -1.80
N VAL A 146 -23.48 13.20 -0.94
CA VAL A 146 -22.55 14.33 -0.83
C VAL A 146 -21.13 13.75 -0.66
N ARG A 147 -20.08 14.44 -1.16
CA ARG A 147 -18.67 14.04 -1.01
C ARG A 147 -18.32 13.92 0.48
N GLU A 148 -18.60 12.76 1.05
CA GLU A 148 -18.44 12.45 2.47
C GLU A 148 -16.96 12.12 2.76
N PRO A 149 -16.33 12.73 3.77
CA PRO A 149 -14.93 12.48 4.10
C PRO A 149 -14.69 11.01 4.47
N ALA A 150 -15.69 10.33 5.05
CA ALA A 150 -15.61 8.91 5.36
C ALA A 150 -15.47 8.02 4.12
N ALA A 151 -16.08 8.40 2.99
CA ALA A 151 -15.97 7.66 1.73
C ALA A 151 -14.58 7.80 1.12
N VAL A 152 -14.02 9.02 1.13
CA VAL A 152 -12.67 9.29 0.62
C VAL A 152 -11.62 8.56 1.46
N LEU A 153 -11.71 8.64 2.79
CA LEU A 153 -10.80 7.92 3.70
C LEU A 153 -10.92 6.40 3.52
N ALA A 154 -12.14 5.86 3.44
CA ALA A 154 -12.36 4.45 3.17
C ALA A 154 -11.71 4.02 1.85
N GLY A 155 -11.86 4.81 0.78
CA GLY A 155 -11.23 4.57 -0.51
C GLY A 155 -9.70 4.63 -0.47
N MET A 156 -9.13 5.59 0.26
CA MET A 156 -7.67 5.69 0.43
C MET A 156 -7.11 4.46 1.14
N PHE A 157 -7.67 4.07 2.30
CA PHE A 157 -7.18 2.91 3.06
C PHE A 157 -7.38 1.60 2.30
N ALA A 158 -8.57 1.39 1.71
CA ALA A 158 -8.83 0.21 0.90
C ALA A 158 -7.87 0.17 -0.31
N GLY A 159 -7.74 1.28 -1.02
CA GLY A 159 -6.86 1.44 -2.17
C GLY A 159 -5.40 1.15 -1.85
N MET A 160 -4.90 1.62 -0.71
CA MET A 160 -3.55 1.31 -0.23
C MET A 160 -3.33 -0.19 -0.04
N VAL A 161 -4.26 -0.89 0.64
CA VAL A 161 -4.13 -2.33 0.93
C VAL A 161 -4.21 -3.14 -0.36
N TRP A 162 -5.17 -2.83 -1.22
CA TRP A 162 -5.31 -3.49 -2.51
C TRP A 162 -4.15 -3.17 -3.46
N GLY A 163 -3.56 -1.99 -3.32
CA GLY A 163 -2.28 -1.66 -3.92
C GLY A 163 -1.19 -2.63 -3.47
N MET A 164 -1.01 -2.83 -2.17
CA MET A 164 -0.03 -3.82 -1.68
C MET A 164 -0.29 -5.23 -2.24
N VAL A 165 -1.55 -5.67 -2.31
CA VAL A 165 -1.93 -6.97 -2.91
C VAL A 165 -1.48 -7.03 -4.37
N ALA A 166 -1.79 -6.01 -5.16
CA ALA A 166 -1.45 -5.95 -6.57
C ALA A 166 0.07 -5.89 -6.80
N SER A 167 0.83 -5.15 -5.98
CA SER A 167 2.30 -5.14 -6.04
C SER A 167 2.89 -6.53 -5.75
N VAL A 168 2.44 -7.19 -4.68
CA VAL A 168 2.94 -8.53 -4.32
C VAL A 168 2.61 -9.56 -5.39
N THR A 169 1.38 -9.54 -5.93
CA THR A 169 0.97 -10.44 -7.01
C THR A 169 1.77 -10.19 -8.29
N LEU A 170 2.03 -8.94 -8.64
CA LEU A 170 2.84 -8.56 -9.81
C LEU A 170 4.28 -9.03 -9.67
N VAL A 171 4.91 -8.78 -8.51
CA VAL A 171 6.28 -9.25 -8.23
C VAL A 171 6.34 -10.79 -8.25
N GLN A 172 5.38 -11.48 -7.63
CA GLN A 172 5.33 -12.94 -7.65
C GLN A 172 5.12 -13.48 -9.07
N GLY A 173 4.25 -12.86 -9.87
CA GLY A 173 4.00 -13.20 -11.25
C GLY A 173 5.25 -13.03 -12.11
N LEU A 174 5.92 -11.88 -12.01
CA LEU A 174 7.19 -11.61 -12.71
C LEU A 174 8.28 -12.62 -12.35
N VAL A 175 8.43 -12.96 -11.07
CA VAL A 175 9.40 -13.97 -10.63
C VAL A 175 9.06 -15.35 -11.19
N ARG A 176 7.77 -15.73 -11.20
CA ARG A 176 7.32 -17.01 -11.80
C ARG A 176 7.59 -17.06 -13.31
N LEU A 177 7.36 -15.97 -14.03
CA LEU A 177 7.64 -15.86 -15.46
C LEU A 177 9.15 -15.90 -15.74
N SER A 178 9.95 -15.23 -14.92
CA SER A 178 11.41 -15.14 -15.08
C SER A 178 12.13 -16.44 -14.74
N LEU A 179 11.57 -17.26 -13.84
CA LEU A 179 12.16 -18.57 -13.46
C LEU A 179 11.75 -19.72 -14.40
N GLY A 180 10.86 -19.47 -15.37
CA GLY A 180 10.35 -20.45 -16.32
C GLY A 180 9.56 -21.60 -15.64
N PRO A 181 8.80 -22.40 -16.42
CA PRO A 181 8.30 -23.67 -15.92
C PRO A 181 9.50 -24.53 -15.52
N ARG A 182 9.60 -24.93 -14.25
CA ARG A 182 10.52 -26.01 -13.90
C ARG A 182 10.14 -27.21 -14.76
N PRO A 183 11.07 -27.77 -15.57
CA PRO A 183 10.78 -29.01 -16.26
C PRO A 183 10.34 -30.03 -15.22
N PRO A 184 9.29 -30.84 -15.51
CA PRO A 184 8.88 -31.89 -14.59
C PRO A 184 10.12 -32.71 -14.25
N ALA A 185 10.36 -32.90 -12.95
CA ALA A 185 11.46 -33.73 -12.47
C ALA A 185 11.29 -35.12 -13.06
N GLY A 186 11.98 -35.37 -14.17
CA GLY A 186 11.97 -36.65 -14.86
C GLY A 186 12.43 -37.70 -13.87
N ARG A 187 11.60 -38.73 -13.72
CA ARG A 187 11.94 -40.02 -13.12
C ARG A 187 13.38 -40.38 -13.50
N ARG A 188 14.25 -40.54 -12.50
CA ARG A 188 15.47 -41.31 -12.71
C ARG A 188 15.07 -42.78 -12.94
N PRO A 189 15.55 -43.45 -13.99
CA PRO A 189 15.51 -44.91 -14.08
C PRO A 189 16.37 -45.55 -12.99
#